data_AF-A0A3D2J8V0-F1
#
_entry.id   AF-A0A3D2J8V0-F1
#
_cell.length_a   1.000
_cell.length_b   1.000
_cell.length_c   1.000
_cell.angle_alpha   90.00
_cell.angle_beta   90.00
_cell.angle_gamma   90.00
#
_symmetry.space_group_name_H-M   'P 1'
#
loop_
_entity.id
_entity.type
_entity.pdbx_description
1 polymer ?
#
loop_
_entity_poly.entity_id
_entity_poly.type
_entity_poly.pdbx_seq_one_letter_code
_entity_poly.pdbx_strand_id
1 'polypeptide(L)'
;MFTYPMCKYCGQPIMGEVLSAMNASWHPDHFLCAYCGKPIRDASFNVQDGKPYHAACFREHMLPRCAYCDEPLVGKYLRDYWGTMFHQRHEGEFPHCAYCNRLVPPAQQERGSKKVDAIRCPICRSHAIETREEAQEPYQRARQWIGNQGLRYNNQPLKLEIVNRSTLAHYLNERGESEPHSLGATMSE
;
A
#
# COMPACT_ATOMS: atom_id res chain seq x y z
N MET A 1 27.46 -2.05 51.16
CA MET A 1 26.41 -2.96 50.66
C MET A 1 26.57 -3.05 49.16
N PHE A 2 26.84 -4.24 48.61
CA PHE A 2 26.81 -4.45 47.16
C PHE A 2 25.35 -4.62 46.74
N THR A 3 24.81 -3.68 45.98
CA THR A 3 23.47 -3.78 45.40
C THR A 3 23.59 -4.41 44.02
N TYR A 4 23.03 -5.61 43.86
CA TYR A 4 22.97 -6.28 42.57
C TYR A 4 21.75 -5.79 41.77
N PRO A 5 21.85 -5.61 40.45
CA PRO A 5 20.70 -5.24 39.62
C PRO A 5 19.68 -6.39 39.58
N MET A 6 18.39 -6.05 39.57
CA MET A 6 17.30 -7.03 39.52
C MET A 6 16.92 -7.31 38.06
N CYS A 7 16.81 -8.60 37.71
CA CYS A 7 16.38 -8.99 36.37
C CYS A 7 14.92 -8.64 36.13
N LYS A 8 14.62 -7.91 35.04
CA LYS A 8 13.24 -7.53 34.67
C LYS A 8 12.32 -8.72 34.37
N TYR A 9 12.88 -9.85 33.91
CA TYR A 9 12.10 -11.04 33.58
C TYR A 9 11.72 -11.88 34.80
N CYS A 10 12.69 -12.23 35.67
CA CYS A 10 12.47 -13.15 36.79
C CYS A 10 12.41 -12.46 38.18
N GLY A 11 12.75 -11.17 38.26
CA GLY A 11 12.76 -10.42 39.51
C GLY A 11 13.87 -10.81 40.49
N GLN A 12 14.84 -11.64 40.08
CA GLN A 12 15.96 -12.07 40.94
C GLN A 12 17.21 -11.20 40.72
N PRO A 13 18.07 -11.05 41.75
CA PRO A 13 19.34 -10.33 41.62
C PRO A 13 20.29 -11.04 40.65
N ILE A 14 20.92 -10.26 39.77
CA ILE A 14 21.87 -10.76 38.78
C ILE A 14 23.26 -10.80 39.43
N MET A 15 23.73 -12.01 39.73
CA MET A 15 25.07 -12.26 40.28
C MET A 15 26.00 -12.70 39.15
N GLY A 16 26.67 -11.75 38.50
CA GLY A 16 27.60 -12.03 37.39
C GLY A 16 27.42 -11.09 36.21
N GLU A 17 27.46 -11.64 34.99
CA GLU A 17 27.25 -10.88 33.76
C GLU A 17 25.84 -10.29 33.72
N VAL A 18 25.76 -8.98 33.53
CA VAL A 18 24.50 -8.24 33.41
C VAL A 18 24.34 -7.75 31.97
N LEU A 19 23.20 -8.08 31.36
CA LEU A 19 22.79 -7.50 30.10
C LEU A 19 21.92 -6.28 30.41
N SER A 20 22.39 -5.09 30.00
CA SER A 20 21.64 -3.84 30.14
C SER A 20 21.01 -3.46 28.80
N ALA A 21 19.68 -3.54 28.71
CA ALA A 21 18.94 -3.23 27.49
C ALA A 21 17.54 -2.71 27.83
N MET A 22 16.99 -1.83 26.98
CA MET A 22 15.63 -1.28 27.13
C MET A 22 15.39 -0.65 28.52
N ASN A 23 16.37 0.12 29.02
CA ASN A 23 16.37 0.76 30.34
C ASN A 23 16.12 -0.22 31.51
N ALA A 24 16.55 -1.47 31.35
CA ALA A 24 16.43 -2.51 32.38
C ALA A 24 17.62 -3.47 32.36
N SER A 25 17.75 -4.24 33.43
CA SER A 25 18.78 -5.28 33.57
C SER A 25 18.18 -6.67 33.38
N TRP A 26 18.94 -7.54 32.73
CA TRP A 26 18.51 -8.89 32.36
C TRP A 26 19.63 -9.88 32.63
N HIS A 27 19.26 -11.11 33.02
CA HIS A 27 20.16 -12.24 32.81
C HIS A 27 20.36 -12.41 31.29
N PRO A 28 21.58 -12.77 30.83
CA PRO A 28 21.83 -13.02 29.40
C PRO A 28 20.85 -14.01 28.76
N ASP A 29 20.39 -15.01 29.51
CA ASP A 29 19.42 -16.01 29.03
C ASP A 29 17.95 -15.57 29.15
N HIS A 30 17.67 -14.45 29.81
CA HIS A 30 16.30 -13.93 29.96
C HIS A 30 15.97 -12.78 29.01
N PHE A 31 16.95 -12.29 28.25
CA PHE A 31 16.71 -11.31 27.19
C PHE A 31 16.36 -12.05 25.89
N LEU A 32 15.10 -12.49 25.77
CA LEU A 32 14.64 -13.40 24.72
C LEU A 32 13.97 -12.65 23.56
N CYS A 33 14.23 -13.09 22.33
CA CYS A 33 13.49 -12.62 21.16
C CYS A 33 12.02 -13.02 21.23
N ALA A 34 11.13 -12.04 21.09
CA ALA A 34 9.68 -12.27 21.17
C ALA A 34 9.09 -13.08 19.99
N TYR A 35 9.86 -13.28 18.91
CA TYR A 35 9.45 -14.12 17.79
C TYR A 35 9.91 -15.57 17.96
N CYS A 36 11.21 -15.81 18.12
CA CYS A 36 11.76 -17.17 18.13
C CYS A 36 11.99 -17.76 19.53
N GLY A 37 11.83 -16.95 20.59
CA GLY A 37 12.02 -17.36 21.98
C GLY A 37 13.48 -17.60 22.40
N LYS A 38 14.46 -17.39 21.53
CA LYS A 38 15.88 -17.61 21.83
C LYS A 38 16.53 -16.35 22.44
N PRO A 39 17.55 -16.49 23.29
CA PRO A 39 18.31 -15.36 23.82
C PRO A 39 18.90 -14.48 22.72
N ILE A 40 18.82 -13.17 22.91
CA ILE A 40 19.48 -12.17 22.08
C ILE A 40 20.82 -11.85 22.75
N ARG A 41 21.91 -12.36 22.16
CA ARG A 41 23.28 -12.13 22.63
C ARG A 41 24.02 -11.07 21.81
N ASP A 42 23.47 -10.71 20.65
CA ASP A 42 24.02 -9.69 19.78
C ASP A 42 23.84 -8.30 20.38
N ALA A 43 24.83 -7.43 20.19
CA ALA A 43 24.74 -6.04 20.61
C ALA A 43 23.67 -5.24 19.85
N SER A 44 23.27 -5.71 18.66
CA SER A 44 22.22 -5.11 17.84
C SER A 44 20.92 -5.93 17.91
N PHE A 45 19.84 -5.26 18.29
CA PHE A 45 18.49 -5.82 18.34
C PHE A 45 17.47 -4.75 17.95
N ASN A 46 16.26 -5.19 17.59
CA ASN A 46 15.15 -4.28 17.30
C ASN A 46 14.10 -4.38 18.40
N VAL A 47 13.38 -3.28 18.63
CA VAL A 47 12.28 -3.21 19.59
C VAL A 47 11.02 -2.78 18.86
N GLN A 48 9.95 -3.55 19.02
CA GLN A 48 8.62 -3.19 18.56
C GLN A 48 7.59 -3.53 19.63
N ASP A 49 6.69 -2.60 19.91
CA ASP A 49 5.67 -2.70 20.96
C ASP A 49 6.26 -3.11 22.33
N GLY A 50 7.43 -2.58 22.66
CA GLY A 50 8.13 -2.87 23.91
C GLY A 50 8.69 -4.30 24.02
N LYS A 51 8.80 -5.03 22.91
CA LYS A 51 9.36 -6.39 22.86
C LYS A 51 10.65 -6.43 22.03
N PRO A 52 11.70 -7.15 22.49
CA PRO A 52 12.95 -7.25 21.75
C PRO A 52 12.92 -8.37 20.70
N TYR A 53 13.59 -8.17 19.59
CA TYR A 53 13.73 -9.12 18.49
C TYR A 53 15.16 -9.19 17.98
N HIS A 54 15.63 -10.38 17.57
CA HIS A 54 16.87 -10.46 16.78
C HIS A 54 16.73 -9.60 15.51
N ALA A 55 17.83 -9.00 15.05
CA ALA A 55 17.81 -8.21 13.83
C ALA A 55 17.27 -8.98 12.62
N ALA A 56 17.66 -10.26 12.48
CA ALA A 56 17.13 -11.14 11.44
C ALA A 56 15.64 -11.45 11.62
N CYS A 57 15.21 -11.85 12.83
CA CYS A 57 13.79 -12.15 13.08
C CYS A 57 12.89 -10.93 12.84
N PHE A 58 13.35 -9.75 13.22
CA PHE A 58 12.64 -8.51 12.96
C PHE A 58 12.49 -8.26 11.45
N ARG A 59 13.58 -8.36 10.71
CA ARG A 59 13.59 -8.14 9.26
C ARG A 59 12.69 -9.12 8.51
N GLU A 60 12.74 -10.40 8.85
CA GLU A 60 12.05 -11.44 8.07
C GLU A 60 10.56 -11.57 8.40
N HIS A 61 10.16 -11.23 9.64
CA HIS A 61 8.83 -11.55 10.16
C HIS A 61 8.05 -10.36 10.72
N MET A 62 8.71 -9.23 11.02
CA MET A 62 8.04 -8.07 11.60
C MET A 62 7.91 -6.92 10.60
N LEU A 63 8.86 -6.79 9.67
CA LEU A 63 8.77 -5.76 8.64
C LEU A 63 7.65 -6.03 7.63
N PRO A 64 6.94 -4.99 7.18
CA PRO A 64 6.00 -5.12 6.07
C PRO A 64 6.73 -5.52 4.79
N ARG A 65 6.05 -6.26 3.91
CA ARG A 65 6.61 -6.72 2.63
C ARG A 65 6.15 -5.85 1.47
N CYS A 66 7.03 -5.70 0.49
CA CYS A 66 6.73 -4.96 -0.73
C CYS A 66 5.69 -5.71 -1.56
N ALA A 67 4.61 -5.02 -1.95
CA ALA A 67 3.54 -5.61 -2.75
C ALA A 67 3.97 -6.08 -4.15
N TYR A 68 5.14 -5.65 -4.65
CA TYR A 68 5.59 -5.95 -6.02
C TYR A 68 6.75 -6.94 -6.10
N CYS A 69 7.60 -7.05 -5.07
CA CYS A 69 8.74 -7.96 -5.06
C CYS A 69 8.80 -8.89 -3.85
N ASP A 70 7.85 -8.80 -2.92
CA ASP A 70 7.73 -9.61 -1.70
C ASP A 70 8.91 -9.51 -0.70
N GLU A 71 9.92 -8.71 -1.02
CA GLU A 71 11.04 -8.43 -0.11
C GLU A 71 10.63 -7.49 1.04
N PRO A 72 11.23 -7.62 2.23
CA PRO A 72 10.99 -6.72 3.36
C PRO A 72 11.26 -5.24 3.02
N LEU A 73 10.39 -4.35 3.51
CA LEU A 73 10.54 -2.92 3.39
C LEU A 73 11.45 -2.40 4.51
N VAL A 74 12.75 -2.33 4.22
CA VAL A 74 13.77 -1.78 5.12
C VAL A 74 13.93 -0.28 4.86
N GLY A 75 13.82 0.54 5.91
CA GLY A 75 13.95 1.99 5.80
C GLY A 75 12.72 2.65 5.19
N LYS A 76 12.93 3.70 4.40
CA LYS A 76 11.83 4.46 3.77
C LYS A 76 11.18 3.65 2.66
N TYR A 77 9.85 3.62 2.65
CA TYR A 77 9.04 3.01 1.61
C TYR A 77 7.89 3.94 1.22
N LEU A 78 7.21 3.62 0.13
CA LEU A 78 6.06 4.34 -0.38
C LEU A 78 4.77 3.63 -0.02
N ARG A 79 3.72 4.40 0.25
CA ARG A 79 2.33 3.93 0.41
C ARG A 79 1.42 4.70 -0.53
N ASP A 80 0.75 4.00 -1.45
CA ASP A 80 -0.25 4.61 -2.34
C ASP A 80 -1.59 4.85 -1.64
N TYR A 81 -2.50 5.54 -2.33
CA TYR A 81 -3.85 5.83 -1.83
C TYR A 81 -4.68 4.60 -1.47
N TRP A 82 -4.43 3.45 -2.10
CA TRP A 82 -5.10 2.19 -1.76
C TRP A 82 -4.43 1.44 -0.61
N GLY A 83 -3.41 2.04 0.02
CA GLY A 83 -2.67 1.46 1.13
C GLY A 83 -1.61 0.44 0.70
N THR A 84 -1.35 0.29 -0.60
CA THR A 84 -0.28 -0.59 -1.11
C THR A 84 1.07 -0.04 -0.69
N MET A 85 1.89 -0.86 -0.05
CA MET A 85 3.24 -0.49 0.40
C MET A 85 4.31 -1.11 -0.50
N PHE A 86 5.30 -0.34 -0.92
CA PHE A 86 6.33 -0.80 -1.85
C PHE A 86 7.62 0.03 -1.77
N HIS A 87 8.72 -0.51 -2.28
CA HIS A 87 10.01 0.21 -2.32
C HIS A 87 9.96 1.42 -3.27
N GLN A 88 10.66 2.50 -2.92
CA GLN A 88 10.75 3.71 -3.75
C GLN A 88 11.27 3.45 -5.17
N ARG A 89 12.17 2.45 -5.34
CA ARG A 89 12.69 2.06 -6.66
C ARG A 89 11.60 1.71 -7.67
N HIS A 90 10.47 1.18 -7.20
CA HIS A 90 9.40 0.74 -8.09
C HIS A 90 8.63 1.89 -8.74
N GLU A 91 8.68 3.10 -8.18
CA GLU A 91 8.06 4.30 -8.74
C GLU A 91 8.61 4.62 -10.14
N GLY A 92 9.90 4.35 -10.38
CA GLY A 92 10.56 4.53 -11.68
C GLY A 92 10.68 3.27 -12.53
N GLU A 93 10.49 2.08 -11.94
CA GLU A 93 10.60 0.80 -12.65
C GLU A 93 9.31 0.42 -13.38
N PHE A 94 8.14 0.80 -12.82
CA PHE A 94 6.84 0.38 -13.35
C PHE A 94 6.02 1.57 -13.85
N PRO A 95 5.27 1.39 -14.94
CA PRO A 95 4.35 2.42 -15.42
C PRO A 95 3.10 2.51 -14.54
N HIS A 96 2.47 3.68 -14.56
CA HIS A 96 1.21 3.92 -13.87
C HIS A 96 0.00 3.59 -14.75
N CYS A 97 -1.08 3.13 -14.13
CA CYS A 97 -2.37 2.96 -14.78
C CYS A 97 -2.92 4.32 -15.21
N ALA A 98 -3.27 4.48 -16.48
CA ALA A 98 -3.76 5.76 -17.04
C ALA A 98 -5.10 6.25 -16.42
N TYR A 99 -5.79 5.38 -15.68
CA TYR A 99 -7.13 5.63 -15.14
C TYR A 99 -7.12 5.90 -13.64
N CYS A 100 -6.46 5.04 -12.87
CA CYS A 100 -6.41 5.20 -11.41
C CYS A 100 -5.07 5.71 -10.91
N ASN A 101 -4.01 5.71 -11.73
CA ASN A 101 -2.63 6.04 -11.34
C ASN A 101 -1.95 5.03 -10.40
N ARG A 102 -2.44 3.78 -10.31
CA ARG A 102 -1.74 2.69 -9.61
C ARG A 102 -0.56 2.17 -10.43
N LEU A 103 0.58 1.87 -9.80
CA LEU A 103 1.69 1.18 -10.48
C LEU A 103 1.25 -0.19 -11.03
N VAL A 104 1.70 -0.50 -12.25
CA VAL A 104 1.33 -1.73 -12.96
C VAL A 104 2.61 -2.51 -13.31
N PRO A 105 2.99 -3.51 -12.49
CA PRO A 105 4.19 -4.31 -12.74
C PRO A 105 4.06 -5.11 -14.06
N PRO A 106 5.18 -5.49 -14.71
CA PRO A 106 5.17 -6.18 -16.00
C PRO A 106 4.25 -7.40 -16.07
N ALA A 107 4.14 -8.16 -14.98
CA ALA A 107 3.26 -9.32 -14.89
C ALA A 107 1.76 -8.99 -15.04
N GLN A 108 1.35 -7.74 -14.79
CA GLN A 108 -0.05 -7.28 -14.86
C GLN A 108 -0.38 -6.49 -16.13
N GLN A 109 0.63 -6.22 -16.97
CA GLN A 109 0.47 -5.47 -18.21
C GLN A 109 -0.17 -6.33 -19.31
N GLU A 110 -0.98 -5.71 -20.16
CA GLU A 110 -1.61 -6.39 -21.31
C GLU A 110 -0.55 -6.71 -22.37
N ARG A 111 -0.60 -7.91 -22.95
CA ARG A 111 0.22 -8.24 -24.11
C ARG A 111 -0.47 -7.79 -25.39
N GLY A 112 0.17 -6.92 -26.16
CA GLY A 112 -0.17 -6.72 -27.57
C GLY A 112 -1.32 -5.76 -27.89
N SER A 113 -1.63 -4.79 -27.03
CA SER A 113 -2.60 -3.74 -27.36
C SER A 113 -2.03 -2.85 -28.47
N LYS A 114 -2.47 -3.07 -29.73
CA LYS A 114 -2.09 -2.33 -30.95
C LYS A 114 -2.52 -0.83 -30.95
N LYS A 115 -2.70 -0.22 -29.79
CA LYS A 115 -2.90 1.21 -29.62
C LYS A 115 -1.95 1.70 -28.53
N VAL A 116 -0.95 2.41 -29.03
CA VAL A 116 0.04 3.25 -28.36
C VAL A 116 -0.53 3.91 -27.07
N ASP A 117 0.02 3.48 -25.93
CA ASP A 117 0.41 4.29 -24.76
C ASP A 117 -0.50 4.49 -23.53
N ALA A 118 -1.57 3.71 -23.30
CA ALA A 118 -2.28 3.77 -22.01
C ALA A 118 -2.34 2.41 -21.30
N ILE A 119 -1.47 2.21 -20.31
CA ILE A 119 -1.48 1.00 -19.47
C ILE A 119 -2.67 1.04 -18.52
N ARG A 120 -3.38 -0.10 -18.40
CA ARG A 120 -4.51 -0.27 -17.50
C ARG A 120 -4.25 -1.41 -16.52
N CYS A 121 -4.42 -1.15 -15.22
CA CYS A 121 -4.27 -2.16 -14.18
C CYS A 121 -5.43 -3.18 -14.21
N PRO A 122 -5.26 -4.38 -13.64
CA PRO A 122 -6.30 -5.42 -13.63
C PRO A 122 -7.62 -4.98 -13.00
N ILE A 123 -7.57 -4.12 -11.96
CA ILE A 123 -8.77 -3.62 -11.28
C ILE A 123 -9.57 -2.68 -12.18
N CYS A 124 -8.90 -1.72 -12.84
CA CYS A 124 -9.59 -0.84 -13.78
C CYS A 124 -10.11 -1.62 -14.99
N ARG A 125 -9.41 -2.69 -15.40
CA ARG A 125 -9.86 -3.55 -16.50
C ARG A 125 -11.13 -4.33 -16.14
N SER A 126 -11.20 -4.91 -14.93
CA SER A 126 -12.34 -5.72 -14.52
C SER A 126 -13.64 -4.94 -14.31
N HIS A 127 -13.56 -3.60 -14.21
CA HIS A 127 -14.71 -2.71 -14.06
C HIS A 127 -14.89 -1.79 -15.28
N ALA A 128 -14.13 -2.01 -16.35
CA ALA A 128 -14.25 -1.21 -17.56
C ALA A 128 -15.57 -1.51 -18.26
N ILE A 129 -16.25 -0.46 -18.69
CA ILE A 129 -17.40 -0.54 -19.58
C ILE A 129 -16.87 -0.24 -20.98
N GLU A 130 -16.85 -1.23 -21.85
CA GLU A 130 -16.27 -1.12 -23.20
C GLU A 130 -17.32 -1.21 -24.30
N THR A 131 -18.48 -1.78 -23.99
CA THR A 131 -19.58 -1.97 -24.95
C THR A 131 -20.85 -1.27 -24.51
N ARG A 132 -21.67 -0.87 -25.49
CA ARG A 132 -22.91 -0.13 -25.24
C ARG A 132 -23.90 -0.96 -24.43
N GLU A 133 -23.87 -2.26 -24.62
CA GLU A 133 -24.65 -3.25 -23.91
C GLU A 133 -24.30 -3.25 -22.41
N GLU A 134 -23.01 -3.25 -22.06
CA GLU A 134 -22.54 -3.12 -20.68
C GLU A 134 -22.93 -1.76 -20.06
N ALA A 135 -22.87 -0.68 -20.85
CA ALA A 135 -23.20 0.66 -20.40
C ALA A 135 -24.70 0.86 -20.14
N GLN A 136 -25.55 0.00 -20.70
CA GLN A 136 -27.00 0.19 -20.69
C GLN A 136 -27.57 0.15 -19.27
N GLU A 137 -27.13 -0.79 -18.43
CA GLU A 137 -27.65 -0.92 -17.05
C GLU A 137 -27.28 0.30 -16.18
N PRO A 138 -25.99 0.72 -16.10
CA PRO A 138 -25.62 1.95 -15.39
C PRO A 138 -26.33 3.19 -15.93
N TYR A 139 -26.52 3.26 -17.24
CA TYR A 139 -27.23 4.36 -17.88
C TYR A 139 -28.70 4.44 -17.46
N GLN A 140 -29.41 3.31 -17.41
CA GLN A 140 -30.79 3.28 -16.94
C GLN A 140 -30.89 3.67 -15.45
N ARG A 141 -29.97 3.16 -14.61
CA ARG A 141 -29.90 3.58 -13.20
C ARG A 141 -29.67 5.08 -13.04
N ALA A 142 -28.75 5.65 -13.80
CA ALA A 142 -28.49 7.09 -13.78
C ALA A 142 -29.73 7.89 -14.20
N ARG A 143 -30.42 7.48 -15.28
CA ARG A 143 -31.66 8.13 -15.73
C ARG A 143 -32.76 8.09 -14.68
N GLN A 144 -32.97 6.93 -14.06
CA GLN A 144 -33.96 6.75 -13.01
C GLN A 144 -33.62 7.63 -11.80
N TRP A 145 -32.35 7.66 -11.38
CA TRP A 145 -31.90 8.50 -10.28
C TRP A 145 -32.15 9.99 -10.56
N ILE A 146 -31.80 10.49 -11.75
CA ILE A 146 -32.03 11.89 -12.12
C ILE A 146 -33.53 12.22 -12.16
N GLY A 147 -34.36 11.33 -12.70
CA GLY A 147 -35.81 11.48 -12.70
C GLY A 147 -36.40 11.59 -11.29
N ASN A 148 -35.88 10.80 -10.34
CA ASN A 148 -36.27 10.87 -8.93
C ASN A 148 -35.86 12.18 -8.25
N GLN A 149 -34.86 12.90 -8.76
CA GLN A 149 -34.50 14.25 -8.29
C GLN A 149 -35.45 15.34 -8.85
N GLY A 150 -36.48 14.98 -9.62
CA GLY A 150 -37.40 15.92 -10.24
C GLY A 150 -36.84 16.63 -11.47
N LEU A 151 -35.61 16.31 -11.88
CA LEU A 151 -35.00 16.80 -13.11
C LEU A 151 -35.63 16.07 -14.30
N ARG A 152 -36.57 16.76 -14.97
CA ARG A 152 -37.22 16.28 -16.19
C ARG A 152 -36.50 16.84 -17.40
N TYR A 153 -35.75 16.00 -18.11
CA TYR A 153 -35.16 16.37 -19.40
C TYR A 153 -36.24 16.43 -20.48
N ASN A 154 -37.07 17.47 -20.50
CA ASN A 154 -37.99 17.95 -21.56
C ASN A 154 -38.32 16.98 -22.73
N ASN A 155 -38.66 15.72 -22.45
CA ASN A 155 -38.84 14.64 -23.42
C ASN A 155 -37.73 14.50 -24.48
N GLN A 156 -36.51 14.99 -24.22
CA GLN A 156 -35.40 14.81 -25.16
C GLN A 156 -34.74 13.45 -24.92
N PRO A 157 -34.48 12.68 -25.99
CA PRO A 157 -33.77 11.42 -25.86
C PRO A 157 -32.32 11.73 -25.45
N LEU A 158 -31.99 11.42 -24.20
CA LEU A 158 -30.61 11.37 -23.76
C LEU A 158 -29.87 10.33 -24.60
N LYS A 159 -28.78 10.74 -25.26
CA LYS A 159 -27.94 9.87 -26.09
C LYS A 159 -26.91 9.19 -25.17
N LEU A 160 -26.81 7.86 -25.25
CA LEU A 160 -25.73 7.09 -24.62
C LEU A 160 -24.58 6.91 -25.61
N GLU A 161 -23.40 7.38 -25.24
CA GLU A 161 -22.17 7.25 -26.01
C GLU A 161 -21.04 6.83 -25.07
N ILE A 162 -20.27 5.80 -25.47
CA ILE A 162 -19.10 5.37 -24.71
C ILE A 162 -17.90 6.15 -25.22
N VAL A 163 -17.20 6.79 -24.31
CA VAL A 163 -16.05 7.65 -24.61
C VAL A 163 -14.88 7.32 -23.70
N ASN A 164 -13.66 7.59 -24.18
CA ASN A 164 -12.46 7.48 -23.36
C ASN A 164 -12.23 8.76 -22.52
N ARG A 165 -11.23 8.73 -21.64
CA ARG A 165 -10.89 9.86 -20.75
C ARG A 165 -10.61 11.16 -21.53
N SER A 166 -9.87 11.08 -22.63
CA SER A 166 -9.52 12.26 -23.44
C SER A 166 -10.76 12.88 -24.10
N THR A 167 -11.65 12.06 -24.66
CA THR A 167 -12.91 12.52 -25.24
C THR A 167 -13.85 13.10 -24.18
N LEU A 168 -13.91 12.49 -22.99
CA LEU A 168 -14.70 13.02 -21.87
C LEU A 168 -14.19 14.38 -21.40
N ALA A 169 -12.87 14.53 -21.20
CA ALA A 169 -12.26 15.80 -20.80
C ALA A 169 -12.57 16.93 -21.81
N HIS A 170 -12.51 16.61 -23.11
CA HIS A 170 -12.92 17.53 -24.17
C HIS A 170 -14.39 17.96 -24.04
N TYR A 171 -15.33 17.04 -23.75
CA TYR A 171 -16.74 17.39 -23.55
C TYR A 171 -17.00 18.25 -22.31
N LEU A 172 -16.22 18.06 -21.25
CA LEU A 172 -16.35 18.84 -20.02
C LEU A 172 -15.73 20.23 -20.12
N ASN A 173 -15.14 20.59 -21.27
CA ASN A 173 -14.39 21.83 -21.48
C ASN A 173 -13.32 22.05 -20.39
N GLU A 174 -12.79 20.96 -19.85
CA GLU A 174 -11.66 20.97 -18.95
C GLU A 174 -10.46 21.38 -19.81
N ARG A 175 -9.97 22.60 -19.60
CA ARG A 175 -8.79 23.13 -20.29
C ARG A 175 -7.58 22.29 -19.92
N GLY A 176 -7.31 21.22 -20.66
CA GLY A 176 -5.99 20.63 -20.89
C GLY A 176 -5.14 20.19 -19.70
N GLU A 177 -5.58 20.33 -18.46
CA GLU A 177 -4.79 20.07 -17.25
C GLU A 177 -5.69 19.47 -16.16
N SER A 178 -6.38 18.37 -16.46
CA SER A 178 -6.56 17.41 -15.38
C SER A 178 -5.17 16.79 -15.18
N GLU A 179 -4.33 17.39 -14.33
CA GLU A 179 -3.27 16.59 -13.71
C GLU A 179 -3.97 15.28 -13.27
N PRO A 180 -3.45 14.10 -13.62
CA PRO A 180 -4.01 12.86 -13.11
C PRO A 180 -4.04 13.07 -11.61
N HIS A 181 -5.23 13.20 -11.00
CA HIS A 181 -5.38 13.45 -9.58
C HIS A 181 -4.39 12.55 -8.89
N SER A 182 -3.29 13.14 -8.47
CA SER A 182 -2.11 12.41 -8.11
C SER A 182 -2.42 11.95 -6.71
N LEU A 183 -3.15 10.84 -6.64
CA LEU A 183 -3.30 10.00 -5.46
C LEU A 183 -1.95 9.34 -5.13
N GLY A 184 -0.85 10.03 -5.45
CA GLY A 184 0.52 9.58 -5.51
C GLY A 184 0.92 9.00 -4.16
N ALA A 185 1.98 8.22 -4.19
CA ALA A 185 2.41 7.56 -2.98
C ALA A 185 3.06 8.56 -2.01
N THR A 186 2.75 8.38 -0.74
CA THR A 186 3.39 9.12 0.36
C THR A 186 4.54 8.28 0.90
N MET A 187 5.64 8.92 1.31
CA MET A 187 6.70 8.22 2.03
C MET A 187 6.23 7.84 3.42
N SER A 188 6.65 6.66 3.89
CA SER A 188 6.56 6.28 5.30
C SER A 188 7.28 7.31 6.17
N GLU A 189 6.66 7.66 7.29
CA GLU A 189 7.26 8.49 8.34
C GLU A 189 8.57 7.89 8.88
#